data_AF-A0A1G1LMW8-F1
#
_entry.id   AF-A0A1G1LMW8-F1
#
_cell.length_a   1.000
_cell.length_b   1.000
_cell.length_c   1.000
_cell.angle_alpha   90.00
_cell.angle_beta   90.00
_cell.angle_gamma   90.00
#
_symmetry.space_group_name_H-M   'P 1'
#
loop_
_entity.id
_entity.type
_entity.pdbx_description
1 polymer ?
#
loop_
_entity_poly.entity_id
_entity_poly.type
_entity_poly.pdbx_seq_one_letter_code
_entity_poly.pdbx_strand_id
1 'polypeptide(L)' 'MNIPHSRYAFLKDPEALEEIRKHKWLESEKKGEEVGFATAALDWINTYGRAWLSWKRRQERFANTFTFNSQL' A
#
# COMPACT_ATOMS: atom_id res chain seq x y z
N MET A 1 -8.48 14.30 -19.20
CA MET A 1 -8.62 14.52 -17.75
C MET A 1 -7.43 13.85 -17.07
N ASN A 2 -6.44 14.62 -16.62
CA ASN A 2 -5.17 14.09 -16.12
C ASN A 2 -5.31 13.85 -14.60
N ILE A 3 -5.86 12.70 -14.24
CA ILE A 3 -5.91 12.27 -12.83
C ILE A 3 -4.46 11.97 -12.44
N PRO A 4 -3.85 12.67 -11.47
CA PRO A 4 -2.47 12.41 -11.10
C PRO A 4 -2.35 10.94 -10.68
N HIS A 5 -1.61 10.16 -11.47
CA HIS A 5 -1.41 8.71 -11.36
C HIS A 5 -0.87 8.23 -9.99
N SER A 6 -0.66 9.12 -9.03
CA SER A 6 0.13 8.90 -7.82
C SER A 6 -0.70 8.47 -6.60
N ARG A 7 -1.97 8.88 -6.47
CA ARG A 7 -2.71 8.61 -5.22
C ARG A 7 -3.25 7.18 -5.13
N TYR A 8 -3.59 6.55 -6.26
CA TYR A 8 -4.20 5.20 -6.33
C TYR A 8 -3.31 4.12 -6.93
N ALA A 9 -2.04 4.42 -7.23
CA ALA A 9 -1.11 3.46 -7.85
C ALA A 9 -0.97 2.16 -7.05
N PHE A 10 -1.12 2.23 -5.73
CA PHE A 10 -1.04 1.09 -4.82
C PHE A 10 -2.16 0.05 -5.07
N LEU A 11 -3.29 0.40 -5.71
CA LEU A 11 -4.33 -0.59 -6.05
C LEU A 11 -3.85 -1.62 -7.08
N LYS A 12 -2.75 -1.34 -7.77
CA LYS A 12 -2.09 -2.29 -8.68
C LYS A 12 -1.04 -3.15 -7.99
N ASP A 13 -0.67 -2.79 -6.76
CA ASP A 13 0.32 -3.50 -5.96
C ASP A 13 -0.38 -4.54 -5.08
N PRO A 14 -0.14 -5.85 -5.31
CA PRO A 14 -0.78 -6.90 -4.51
C PRO A 14 -0.38 -6.82 -3.02
N GLU A 15 0.80 -6.31 -2.69
CA GLU A 15 1.23 -6.14 -1.30
C GLU A 15 0.39 -5.06 -0.60
N ALA A 16 0.14 -3.94 -1.28
CA ALA A 16 -0.68 -2.86 -0.73
C ALA A 16 -2.15 -3.28 -0.56
N LEU A 17 -2.69 -4.07 -1.49
CA LEU A 17 -4.02 -4.64 -1.37
C LEU A 17 -4.15 -5.53 -0.13
N GLU A 18 -3.11 -6.28 0.21
CA GLU A 18 -3.11 -7.13 1.39
C GLU A 18 -3.07 -6.33 2.69
N GLU A 19 -2.28 -5.26 2.74
CA GLU A 19 -2.30 -4.34 3.89
C GLU A 19 -3.67 -3.66 4.07
N ILE A 20 -4.36 -3.32 2.99
CA ILE A 20 -5.73 -2.78 3.07
C ILE A 20 -6.71 -3.83 3.59
N ARG A 21 -6.55 -5.11 3.24
CA ARG A 21 -7.39 -6.19 3.80
C ARG A 21 -7.16 -6.36 5.30
N LYS A 22 -5.90 -6.33 5.75
CA LYS A 22 -5.56 -6.35 7.18
C LYS A 22 -6.15 -5.16 7.92
N HIS A 23 -6.04 -3.96 7.35
CA HIS A 23 -6.63 -2.74 7.91
C HIS A 23 -8.15 -2.83 8.01
N LYS A 24 -8.83 -3.32 6.95
CA LYS A 24 -10.28 -3.58 6.96
C LYS A 24 -10.66 -4.51 8.10
N TRP A 25 -9.94 -5.62 8.26
CA TRP A 25 -10.23 -6.60 9.30
C TRP A 25 -10.11 -5.98 10.70
N LEU A 26 -8.99 -5.29 10.98
CA LEU A 26 -8.77 -4.60 12.25
C LEU A 26 -9.85 -3.55 12.56
N GLU A 27 -10.24 -2.74 11.57
CA GLU A 27 -11.30 -1.74 11.74
C GLU A 27 -12.68 -2.37 11.93
N SER A 28 -12.93 -3.55 11.33
CA SER A 28 -14.17 -4.28 11.52
C SER A 28 -14.26 -4.87 12.93
N GLU A 29 -13.18 -5.47 13.41
CA GLU A 29 -13.06 -5.98 14.79
C GLU A 29 -13.26 -4.87 15.81
N LYS A 30 -12.66 -3.69 15.56
CA LYS A 30 -12.74 -2.54 16.47
C LYS A 30 -14.15 -1.95 16.57
N LYS A 31 -14.90 -1.93 15.47
CA LYS A 31 -16.25 -1.37 15.43
C LYS A 31 -17.34 -2.39 15.75
N GLY A 32 -17.02 -3.68 15.69
CA GLY A 32 -18.00 -4.76 15.82
C GLY A 32 -18.94 -4.87 14.62
N GLU A 33 -18.60 -4.26 13.49
CA GLU A 33 -19.36 -4.28 12.24
C GLU A 33 -18.43 -4.44 11.04
N GLU A 34 -18.91 -5.01 9.94
CA GLU A 34 -18.09 -5.15 8.75
C GLU A 34 -17.88 -3.79 8.06
N VAL A 35 -16.63 -3.35 7.96
CA VAL A 35 -16.29 -2.11 7.25
C VAL A 35 -16.16 -2.39 5.75
N GLY A 36 -16.87 -1.63 4.92
CA GLY A 36 -16.77 -1.76 3.47
C GLY A 36 -15.34 -1.55 2.94
N PHE A 37 -14.93 -2.35 1.95
CA PHE A 37 -13.56 -2.33 1.41
C PHE A 37 -13.16 -0.94 0.88
N ALA A 38 -14.05 -0.23 0.20
CA ALA A 38 -13.78 1.12 -0.32
C ALA A 38 -13.49 2.12 0.81
N THR A 39 -14.22 2.03 1.93
CA THR A 39 -14.03 2.88 3.10
C THR A 39 -12.70 2.59 3.78
N ALA A 40 -12.39 1.30 4.03
CA ALA A 40 -11.12 0.89 4.62
C ALA A 40 -9.93 1.26 3.72
N ALA A 41 -10.07 1.10 2.40
CA ALA A 41 -9.05 1.52 1.44
C ALA A 41 -8.83 3.03 1.50
N LEU A 42 -9.89 3.85 1.48
CA LEU A 42 -9.77 5.31 1.55
C LEU A 42 -9.05 5.77 2.82
N ASP A 43 -9.43 5.20 3.96
CA ASP A 43 -8.82 5.48 5.26
C ASP A 43 -7.34 5.09 5.29
N TRP A 44 -7.01 3.89 4.81
CA TRP A 44 -5.63 3.41 4.74
C TRP A 44 -4.76 4.27 3.83
N ILE A 45 -5.28 4.75 2.69
CA ILE A 45 -4.53 5.62 1.77
C ILE A 45 -4.19 6.95 2.42
N ASN A 46 -5.15 7.54 3.11
CA ASN A 46 -4.97 8.83 3.77
C ASN A 46 -3.95 8.73 4.90
N THR A 47 -3.96 7.61 5.63
CA THR A 47 -3.11 7.41 6.81
C THR A 47 -1.72 6.86 6.45
N TYR A 48 -1.64 5.88 5.55
CA TYR A 48 -0.42 5.10 5.27
C TYR A 48 0.10 5.23 3.84
N GLY A 49 -0.72 5.69 2.88
CA GLY A 49 -0.37 5.66 1.45
C GLY A 49 0.92 6.40 1.10
N ARG A 50 1.21 7.55 1.75
CA ARG A 50 2.47 8.29 1.54
C ARG A 50 3.70 7.53 2.06
N ALA A 51 3.57 6.87 3.21
CA ALA A 51 4.63 6.07 3.80
C ALA A 51 4.90 4.83 2.93
N TRP A 52 3.84 4.18 2.44
CA TRP A 52 3.92 3.03 1.53
C TRP A 52 4.71 3.35 0.25
N LEU A 53 4.37 4.45 -0.43
CA LEU A 53 5.09 4.87 -1.65
C LEU A 53 6.57 5.18 -1.40
N SER A 54 6.91 5.62 -0.19
CA SER A 54 8.30 5.91 0.20
C SER A 54 9.06 4.63 0.52
N TRP A 55 8.41 3.69 1.21
CA TRP A 55 8.93 2.36 1.50
C TRP A 55 9.14 1.56 0.22
N LYS A 56 8.17 1.55 -0.71
CA LYS A 56 8.27 0.78 -1.95
C LYS A 56 9.41 1.27 -2.84
N ARG A 57 9.56 2.60 -3.00
CA ARG A 57 10.72 3.18 -3.71
C ARG A 57 12.06 2.82 -3.05
N ARG A 58 12.11 2.66 -1.73
CA ARG A 58 13.31 2.20 -1.02
C ARG A 58 13.59 0.71 -1.25
N GLN A 59 12.55 -0.13 -1.21
CA GLN A 59 12.62 -1.56 -1.52
C GLN A 59 13.15 -1.80 -2.94
N GLU A 60 12.59 -1.10 -3.94
CA GLU A 60 13.03 -1.20 -5.34
C GLU A 60 14.51 -0.81 -5.50
N ARG A 61 14.95 0.25 -4.81
CA ARG A 61 16.37 0.63 -4.79
C ARG A 61 17.24 -0.44 -4.15
N PHE A 62 16.81 -1.01 -3.03
CA PHE A 62 17.56 -2.06 -2.33
C PHE A 62 17.68 -3.32 -3.20
N ALA A 63 16.58 -3.77 -3.82
CA ALA A 63 16.56 -4.90 -4.73
C ALA A 63 17.57 -4.69 -5.87
N ASN A 64 17.54 -3.53 -6.53
CA ASN A 64 18.47 -3.20 -7.61
C ASN A 64 19.95 -3.19 -7.17
N THR A 65 20.24 -2.65 -5.97
CA THR A 65 21.61 -2.66 -5.44
C THR A 65 22.10 -4.05 -5.07
N PHE A 66 21.23 -4.91 -4.54
CA PHE A 66 21.57 -6.26 -4.14
C PHE A 66 21.83 -7.14 -5.36
N THR A 67 20.97 -7.08 -6.38
CA THR A 67 21.17 -7.82 -7.64
C THR A 67 22.46 -7.42 -8.35
N PHE A 68 22.83 -6.15 -8.33
CA PHE A 68 24.07 -5.69 -8.97
C PHE A 68 25.33 -6.18 -8.24
N ASN A 69 25.35 -6.11 -6.90
CA ASN A 69 26.51 -6.51 -6.10
C ASN A 69 26.69 -8.04 -5.98
N SER A 70 25.67 -8.84 -6.32
CA SER A 70 25.75 -10.31 -6.31
C SER A 70 26.10 -10.92 -7.68
N GLN A 71 26.32 -10.10 -8.72
CA GLN A 71 26.72 -10.53 -10.07
C GLN A 71 28.18 -10.20 -10.43
N LEU A 72 28.98 -9.74 -9.47
CA LEU A 72 30.43 -9.54 -9.55
C LEU A 72 31.14 -10.49 -8.58
#